data_AF-L1JHY3-F1
#
_entry.id   AF-L1JHY3-F1
#
_cell.length_a   1.000
_cell.length_b   1.000
_cell.length_c   1.000
_cell.angle_alpha   90.00
_cell.angle_beta   90.00
_cell.angle_gamma   90.00
#
_symmetry.space_group_name_H-M   'P 1'
#
loop_
_entity.id
_entity.type
_entity.pdbx_description
1 polymer ?
#
loop_
_entity_poly.entity_id
_entity_poly.type
_entity_poly.pdbx_seq_one_letter_code
_entity_poly.pdbx_strand_id
1 'polypeptide(L)'
;MDHTRLSQRSVSSAGSGNSNATASSRSLGKYKRVSGNGGVDESLFGPTSDRSARPSENRATRSQKTVRKLEKNEKVEMDSVVITQDEMDRIRRAARAETLNQAESRRREEQEMRAAAQAKAKERKERMLAMEASRKAHLEKSDLELEDEELAAMLHSNAEKAKLEQSDAVKQMNQMTLYAKCVTIRDAQLLEKQMIIKDQQEQEREFERKIEAERNKAIRLAEEREVQKKQERLRGAQIIQTQIQQREQERIREMEQLDMEREAMLKKAEEIRQQEMEREAERKRAAQEMLAEAAQANKEQLERKRQMKQAQEEEEMRIAAYIAERDRKEQERQEELEAEHRRKAEEVARLRAMQEKQNDRAAEMDALRAKRAAEDYERSWRERERAEAARKQQQLEDIQRSRDEMQRQKQAVMSQAAQMEKEQFQKILHIAENMEKKARQRQEFLDEGAKVRYEIEKERMRIEKIKQNKIKDLKTLGVPDKYLAQLQNVKVNVS
;
A
#
# COMPACT_ATOMS: atom_id res chain seq x y z
N MET A 1 22.50 -13.52 42.10
CA MET A 1 23.30 -12.34 42.50
C MET A 1 23.19 -11.31 41.40
N ASP A 2 22.67 -10.17 41.82
CA ASP A 2 23.04 -8.83 41.37
C ASP A 2 22.50 -8.28 40.04
N HIS A 3 21.45 -7.48 40.25
CA HIS A 3 21.35 -6.06 39.92
C HIS A 3 21.12 -5.62 38.46
N THR A 4 19.83 -5.31 38.22
CA THR A 4 19.35 -3.97 37.83
C THR A 4 20.39 -2.99 37.24
N ARG A 5 20.22 -2.62 35.97
CA ARG A 5 20.40 -1.22 35.55
C ARG A 5 19.33 -0.75 34.56
N LEU A 6 18.68 0.29 35.05
CA LEU A 6 17.76 1.24 34.46
C LEU A 6 18.34 2.03 33.26
N SER A 7 17.47 2.27 32.27
CA SER A 7 17.02 3.61 31.83
C SER A 7 17.66 4.34 30.63
N GLN A 8 16.72 4.89 29.85
CA GLN A 8 16.74 6.03 28.92
C GLN A 8 17.42 5.88 27.55
N ARG A 9 16.58 5.64 26.54
CA ARG A 9 16.71 6.29 25.24
C ARG A 9 15.41 6.97 24.85
N SER A 10 15.55 8.26 24.62
CA SER A 10 14.57 9.23 24.14
C SER A 10 14.04 8.87 22.76
N VAL A 11 12.72 8.87 22.60
CA VAL A 11 12.08 9.03 21.29
C VAL A 11 11.03 10.12 21.38
N SER A 12 11.25 11.11 20.53
CA SER A 12 10.55 12.36 20.44
C SER A 12 9.10 12.16 19.99
N SER A 13 8.20 12.85 20.69
CA SER A 13 6.83 13.10 20.26
C SER A 13 6.86 14.02 19.03
N ALA A 14 6.24 13.60 17.93
CA ALA A 14 5.91 14.47 16.80
C ALA A 14 4.54 14.10 16.20
N GLY A 15 3.53 14.79 16.71
CA GLY A 15 2.54 15.55 15.95
C GLY A 15 1.97 14.98 14.64
N SER A 16 0.74 14.47 14.75
CA SER A 16 -0.26 14.55 13.68
C SER A 16 -0.96 15.91 13.76
N GLY A 17 -1.12 16.60 12.62
CA GLY A 17 -1.79 17.90 12.56
C GLY A 17 -1.71 18.50 11.16
N ASN A 18 -2.62 18.09 10.29
CA ASN A 18 -2.81 18.59 8.94
C ASN A 18 -3.75 19.79 8.96
N SER A 19 -3.28 20.98 8.58
CA SER A 19 -4.14 22.06 8.03
C SER A 19 -3.32 23.01 7.15
N ASN A 20 -3.60 22.93 5.85
CA ASN A 20 -3.15 23.87 4.82
C ASN A 20 -3.85 25.21 4.99
N ALA A 21 -3.09 26.30 5.12
CA ALA A 21 -3.47 27.63 4.63
C ALA A 21 -2.22 28.51 4.52
N THR A 22 -1.71 28.69 3.29
CA THR A 22 -0.76 29.73 2.93
C THR A 22 -1.45 30.70 1.98
N ALA A 23 -1.35 32.01 2.24
CA ALA A 23 -0.87 33.01 1.28
C ALA A 23 -0.93 34.43 1.84
N SER A 24 0.03 35.21 1.38
CA SER A 24 0.46 36.52 1.85
C SER A 24 -0.33 37.69 1.28
N SER A 25 -0.07 38.85 1.87
CA SER A 25 -0.32 40.19 1.36
C SER A 25 0.06 40.40 -0.11
N ARG A 26 -0.78 41.16 -0.84
CA ARG A 26 -0.41 42.36 -1.61
C ARG A 26 -1.63 42.99 -2.30
N SER A 27 -1.47 44.30 -2.47
CA SER A 27 -2.33 45.34 -3.03
C SER A 27 -2.69 45.20 -4.51
N LEU A 28 -3.72 45.98 -4.90
CA LEU A 28 -4.03 46.58 -6.21
C LEU A 28 -5.28 46.02 -6.94
N GLY A 29 -6.36 46.80 -6.87
CA GLY A 29 -7.08 47.31 -8.03
C GLY A 29 -8.20 46.46 -8.64
N LYS A 30 -9.45 46.94 -8.52
CA LYS A 30 -10.35 47.20 -9.67
C LYS A 30 -11.69 47.86 -9.29
N TYR A 31 -11.90 49.04 -9.86
CA TYR A 31 -13.10 49.63 -10.49
C TYR A 31 -14.53 49.32 -9.97
N LYS A 32 -15.16 50.40 -9.46
CA LYS A 32 -16.43 51.04 -9.88
C LYS A 32 -17.67 50.16 -10.23
N ARG A 33 -18.68 50.21 -9.34
CA ARG A 33 -20.15 50.38 -9.59
C ARG A 33 -20.71 51.08 -8.35
N VAL A 34 -21.28 52.29 -8.39
CA VAL A 34 -22.56 52.79 -8.95
C VAL A 34 -23.80 52.12 -8.34
N SER A 35 -24.32 52.87 -7.36
CA SER A 35 -25.72 53.13 -6.96
C SER A 35 -26.68 51.98 -6.67
N GLY A 36 -27.11 51.95 -5.40
CA GLY A 36 -28.45 51.53 -4.96
C GLY A 36 -28.85 52.39 -3.76
N ASN A 37 -29.84 53.26 -3.95
CA ASN A 37 -30.48 54.10 -2.93
C ASN A 37 -30.95 53.30 -1.70
N GLY A 38 -30.96 53.97 -0.55
CA GLY A 38 -31.89 53.63 0.54
C GLY A 38 -31.36 54.00 1.93
N GLY A 39 -31.58 55.25 2.35
CA GLY A 39 -31.26 55.69 3.70
C GLY A 39 -31.74 57.12 3.93
N VAL A 40 -33.04 57.24 4.18
CA VAL A 40 -33.69 58.45 4.71
C VAL A 40 -33.16 58.69 6.12
N ASP A 41 -32.72 59.91 6.44
CA ASP A 41 -32.62 60.38 7.82
C ASP A 41 -33.15 61.82 7.93
N GLU A 42 -33.99 61.98 8.96
CA GLU A 42 -34.92 63.05 9.23
C GLU A 42 -34.26 64.11 10.13
N SER A 43 -33.37 64.92 9.58
CA SER A 43 -32.83 66.09 10.32
C SER A 43 -32.87 67.41 9.55
N LEU A 44 -33.69 67.50 8.49
CA LEU A 44 -33.71 68.67 7.60
C LEU A 44 -35.06 69.42 7.55
N PHE A 45 -35.87 69.36 8.62
CA PHE A 45 -37.06 70.20 8.75
C PHE A 45 -37.23 70.80 10.16
N GLY A 46 -36.78 72.06 10.30
CA GLY A 46 -37.41 73.11 11.11
C GLY A 46 -36.51 73.82 12.16
N PRO A 47 -36.77 75.09 12.54
CA PRO A 47 -37.83 76.01 12.11
C PRO A 47 -37.35 77.45 11.74
N THR A 48 -38.32 78.36 11.70
CA THR A 48 -38.54 79.58 10.92
C THR A 48 -37.93 80.91 11.43
N SER A 49 -37.80 81.87 10.48
CA SER A 49 -37.84 83.36 10.60
C SER A 49 -36.71 84.01 11.40
N ASP A 50 -36.08 85.13 11.02
CA ASP A 50 -36.65 86.35 10.46
C ASP A 50 -35.52 87.26 9.88
N ARG A 51 -35.89 88.18 8.99
CA ARG A 51 -35.28 89.49 8.64
C ARG A 51 -33.75 89.72 8.67
N SER A 52 -33.28 90.23 7.51
CA SER A 52 -32.55 91.50 7.30
C SER A 52 -31.12 91.43 6.71
N ALA A 53 -30.92 92.37 5.77
CA ALA A 53 -29.68 93.07 5.40
C ALA A 53 -28.53 92.33 4.69
N ARG A 54 -28.41 92.62 3.37
CA ARG A 54 -27.24 93.16 2.61
C ARG A 54 -25.82 93.03 3.23
N PRO A 55 -24.73 92.84 2.44
CA PRO A 55 -24.27 93.79 1.40
C PRO A 55 -23.72 93.15 0.09
N SER A 56 -23.83 93.82 -1.08
CA SER A 56 -22.79 94.62 -1.80
C SER A 56 -21.61 93.78 -2.31
N GLU A 57 -21.26 93.70 -3.61
CA GLU A 57 -20.86 94.80 -4.49
C GLU A 57 -20.92 94.46 -6.00
N ASN A 58 -21.24 95.52 -6.77
CA ASN A 58 -20.70 95.95 -8.06
C ASN A 58 -20.73 95.02 -9.30
N ARG A 59 -21.53 95.40 -10.31
CA ARG A 59 -21.12 96.33 -11.39
C ARG A 59 -22.13 96.31 -12.55
N ALA A 60 -22.83 97.42 -12.78
CA ALA A 60 -23.53 97.67 -14.03
C ALA A 60 -23.49 99.17 -14.36
N THR A 61 -22.96 99.48 -15.54
CA THR A 61 -22.95 100.81 -16.14
C THR A 61 -24.20 100.98 -17.02
N ARG A 62 -24.99 102.04 -16.79
CA ARG A 62 -25.90 102.57 -17.81
C ARG A 62 -26.01 104.09 -17.72
N SER A 63 -26.10 104.67 -18.91
CA SER A 63 -25.91 106.06 -19.29
C SER A 63 -27.03 107.03 -18.87
N GLN A 64 -26.69 108.31 -18.99
CA GLN A 64 -27.32 109.54 -18.53
C GLN A 64 -28.73 109.82 -19.07
N LYS A 65 -29.55 110.50 -18.26
CA LYS A 65 -30.26 111.72 -18.69
C LYS A 65 -30.77 112.54 -17.50
N THR A 66 -30.48 113.83 -17.58
CA THR A 66 -30.72 114.90 -16.61
C THR A 66 -32.17 115.36 -16.63
N VAL A 67 -32.73 115.67 -15.45
CA VAL A 67 -34.01 116.38 -15.30
C VAL A 67 -33.76 117.62 -14.45
N ARG A 68 -34.04 118.79 -15.04
CA ARG A 68 -33.92 120.11 -14.41
C ARG A 68 -35.07 120.35 -13.43
N LYS A 69 -34.72 120.85 -12.24
CA LYS A 69 -35.59 121.27 -11.15
C LYS A 69 -36.05 122.71 -11.42
N LEU A 70 -37.36 122.96 -11.39
CA LEU A 70 -37.95 124.30 -11.46
C LEU A 70 -38.43 124.69 -10.05
N GLU A 71 -37.91 125.80 -9.56
CA GLU A 71 -38.21 126.42 -8.26
C GLU A 71 -39.51 127.23 -8.35
N LYS A 72 -40.31 127.19 -7.29
CA LYS A 72 -41.53 128.01 -7.13
C LYS A 72 -41.18 129.26 -6.33
N ASN A 73 -41.48 130.43 -6.89
CA ASN A 73 -41.38 131.74 -6.23
C ASN A 73 -42.64 132.04 -5.40
N GLU A 74 -42.42 132.68 -4.26
CA GLU A 74 -43.41 133.35 -3.41
C GLU A 74 -43.70 134.79 -3.90
N LYS A 75 -44.94 135.28 -3.68
CA LYS A 75 -45.35 136.65 -3.28
C LYS A 75 -46.90 136.76 -3.35
N VAL A 76 -47.59 136.91 -2.22
CA VAL A 76 -48.04 138.15 -1.52
C VAL A 76 -49.18 138.88 -2.24
N GLU A 77 -50.27 139.07 -1.49
CA GLU A 77 -51.56 139.69 -1.79
C GLU A 77 -51.49 141.16 -2.21
N MET A 78 -52.35 141.57 -3.14
CA MET A 78 -53.08 142.85 -3.13
C MET A 78 -54.30 142.73 -4.06
N ASP A 79 -55.49 143.01 -3.51
CA ASP A 79 -56.75 143.18 -4.22
C ASP A 79 -56.68 144.41 -5.14
N SER A 80 -56.52 144.18 -6.45
CA SER A 80 -57.03 145.08 -7.47
C SER A 80 -57.33 144.26 -8.73
N VAL A 81 -58.62 144.12 -9.04
CA VAL A 81 -59.09 143.34 -10.19
C VAL A 81 -58.94 144.20 -11.45
N VAL A 82 -57.78 144.10 -12.09
CA VAL A 82 -57.55 144.64 -13.44
C VAL A 82 -57.99 143.57 -14.44
N ILE A 83 -59.24 143.63 -14.90
CA ILE A 83 -59.74 142.69 -15.92
C ILE A 83 -59.05 143.02 -17.25
N THR A 84 -58.16 142.13 -17.69
CA THR A 84 -57.51 142.22 -19.01
C THR A 84 -58.55 142.05 -20.13
N GLN A 85 -58.32 142.59 -21.32
CA GLN A 85 -59.28 142.50 -22.43
C GLN A 85 -59.64 141.04 -22.77
N ASP A 86 -58.66 140.13 -22.66
CA ASP A 86 -58.86 138.69 -22.77
C ASP A 86 -59.75 138.11 -21.66
N GLU A 87 -59.62 138.62 -20.44
CA GLU A 87 -60.42 138.20 -19.29
C GLU A 87 -61.84 138.79 -19.35
N MET A 88 -61.98 140.00 -19.89
CA MET A 88 -63.28 140.60 -20.20
C MET A 88 -63.97 139.87 -21.34
N ASP A 89 -63.23 139.40 -22.35
CA ASP A 89 -63.75 138.58 -23.44
C ASP A 89 -64.00 137.13 -23.01
N ARG A 90 -63.28 136.63 -22.00
CA ARG A 90 -63.56 135.35 -21.35
C ARG A 90 -64.83 135.44 -20.50
N ILE A 91 -65.03 136.54 -19.77
CA ILE A 91 -66.26 136.83 -19.02
C ILE A 91 -67.43 137.06 -19.99
N ARG A 92 -67.23 137.75 -21.12
CA ARG A 92 -68.26 137.90 -22.17
C ARG A 92 -68.59 136.57 -22.88
N ARG A 93 -67.60 135.71 -23.13
CA ARG A 93 -67.82 134.36 -23.68
C ARG A 93 -68.51 133.44 -22.68
N ALA A 94 -68.18 133.53 -21.39
CA ALA A 94 -68.80 132.76 -20.32
C ALA A 94 -70.20 133.29 -19.93
N ALA A 95 -70.48 134.59 -20.12
CA ALA A 95 -71.79 135.20 -19.88
C ALA A 95 -72.75 135.06 -21.06
N ARG A 96 -72.24 134.78 -22.27
CA ARG A 96 -73.08 134.33 -23.38
C ARG A 96 -73.61 132.95 -23.00
N ALA A 97 -74.92 132.85 -22.75
CA ALA A 97 -75.59 131.57 -22.55
C ALA A 97 -75.40 130.72 -23.82
N GLU A 98 -74.39 129.84 -23.79
CA GLU A 98 -74.18 128.83 -24.83
C GLU A 98 -75.46 127.99 -24.89
N THR A 99 -76.04 127.90 -26.08
CA THR A 99 -77.16 126.99 -26.31
C THR A 99 -76.67 125.56 -26.09
N LEU A 100 -77.50 124.69 -25.49
CA LEU A 100 -77.14 123.30 -25.14
C LEU A 100 -76.40 122.56 -26.28
N ASN A 101 -76.76 122.85 -27.53
CA ASN A 101 -76.16 122.25 -28.73
C ASN A 101 -74.68 122.63 -28.96
N GLN A 102 -74.25 123.85 -28.60
CA GLN A 102 -72.87 124.30 -28.80
C GLN A 102 -71.91 123.75 -27.73
N ALA A 103 -72.38 123.64 -26.49
CA ALA A 103 -71.65 123.00 -25.41
C ALA A 103 -71.48 121.49 -25.65
N GLU A 104 -72.49 120.81 -26.20
CA GLU A 104 -72.39 119.41 -26.60
C GLU A 104 -71.36 119.17 -27.71
N SER A 105 -71.30 120.03 -28.74
CA SER A 105 -70.35 119.87 -29.85
C SER A 105 -68.89 119.90 -29.38
N ARG A 106 -68.53 120.87 -28.52
CA ARG A 106 -67.17 120.93 -27.94
C ARG A 106 -66.85 119.74 -27.06
N ARG A 107 -67.82 119.29 -26.24
CA ARG A 107 -67.62 118.11 -25.39
C ARG A 107 -67.42 116.84 -26.24
N ARG A 108 -68.10 116.73 -27.39
CA ARG A 108 -67.89 115.67 -28.38
C ARG A 108 -66.50 115.77 -29.02
N GLU A 109 -66.08 116.96 -29.46
CA GLU A 109 -64.74 117.18 -30.03
C GLU A 109 -63.61 116.86 -29.03
N GLU A 110 -63.73 117.28 -27.77
CA GLU A 110 -62.78 116.94 -26.70
C GLU A 110 -62.77 115.43 -26.38
N GLN A 111 -63.94 114.80 -26.38
CA GLN A 111 -64.07 113.34 -26.21
C GLN A 111 -63.43 112.60 -27.40
N GLU A 112 -63.63 113.06 -28.62
CA GLU A 112 -63.04 112.50 -29.83
C GLU A 112 -61.52 112.67 -29.86
N MET A 113 -61.00 113.85 -29.48
CA MET A 113 -59.55 114.09 -29.36
C MET A 113 -58.93 113.22 -28.27
N ARG A 114 -59.61 113.06 -27.13
CA ARG A 114 -59.16 112.18 -26.03
C ARG A 114 -59.26 110.70 -26.41
N ALA A 115 -60.30 110.30 -27.15
CA ALA A 115 -60.47 108.96 -27.68
C ALA A 115 -59.41 108.63 -28.75
N ALA A 116 -59.08 109.57 -29.64
CA ALA A 116 -58.02 109.43 -30.63
C ALA A 116 -56.64 109.32 -29.98
N ALA A 117 -56.37 110.09 -28.92
CA ALA A 117 -55.15 109.97 -28.12
C ALA A 117 -55.08 108.61 -27.39
N GLN A 118 -56.20 108.14 -26.83
CA GLN A 118 -56.29 106.82 -26.20
C GLN A 118 -56.15 105.67 -27.21
N ALA A 119 -56.70 105.80 -28.42
CA ALA A 119 -56.57 104.80 -29.48
C ALA A 119 -55.10 104.63 -29.90
N LYS A 120 -54.39 105.74 -30.15
CA LYS A 120 -52.95 105.71 -30.43
C LYS A 120 -52.11 105.14 -29.28
N ALA A 121 -52.54 105.32 -28.03
CA ALA A 121 -51.88 104.71 -26.87
C ALA A 121 -52.17 103.20 -26.74
N LYS A 122 -53.39 102.76 -27.05
CA LYS A 122 -53.80 101.34 -27.08
C LYS A 122 -53.06 100.58 -28.17
N GLU A 123 -52.97 101.12 -29.39
CA GLU A 123 -52.24 100.50 -30.49
C GLU A 123 -50.75 100.31 -30.17
N ARG A 124 -50.12 101.30 -29.53
CA ARG A 124 -48.74 101.15 -29.02
C ARG A 124 -48.63 100.06 -27.97
N LYS A 125 -49.59 99.98 -27.03
CA LYS A 125 -49.63 98.94 -25.99
C LYS A 125 -49.79 97.55 -26.61
N GLU A 126 -50.67 97.40 -27.59
CA GLU A 126 -50.88 96.14 -28.32
C GLU A 126 -49.64 95.72 -29.11
N ARG A 127 -48.97 96.66 -29.79
CA ARG A 127 -47.70 96.38 -30.49
C ARG A 127 -46.59 95.94 -29.52
N MET A 128 -46.52 96.56 -28.34
CA MET A 128 -45.58 96.16 -27.29
C MET A 128 -45.90 94.77 -26.73
N LEU A 129 -47.18 94.46 -26.51
CA LEU A 129 -47.62 93.14 -26.06
C LEU A 129 -47.34 92.04 -27.10
N ALA A 130 -47.55 92.33 -28.39
CA ALA A 130 -47.23 91.40 -29.48
C ALA A 130 -45.72 91.14 -29.60
N MET A 131 -44.89 92.19 -29.43
CA MET A 131 -43.42 92.02 -29.35
C MET A 131 -42.99 91.24 -28.11
N GLU A 132 -43.61 91.45 -26.94
CA GLU A 132 -43.31 90.68 -25.74
C GLU A 132 -43.75 89.21 -25.85
N ALA A 133 -44.87 88.92 -26.49
CA ALA A 133 -45.32 87.56 -26.77
C ALA A 133 -44.34 86.84 -27.71
N SER A 134 -43.89 87.52 -28.76
CA SER A 134 -42.89 86.99 -29.70
C SER A 134 -41.55 86.77 -29.00
N ARG A 135 -41.12 87.69 -28.12
CA ARG A 135 -39.90 87.56 -27.32
C ARG A 135 -39.97 86.39 -26.34
N LYS A 136 -41.13 86.13 -25.73
CA LYS A 136 -41.34 84.97 -24.84
C LYS A 136 -41.36 83.65 -25.61
N ALA A 137 -41.92 83.63 -26.82
CA ALA A 137 -41.93 82.43 -27.67
C ALA A 137 -40.53 82.08 -28.22
N HIS A 138 -39.69 83.09 -28.46
CA HIS A 138 -38.31 82.93 -28.91
C HIS A 138 -37.28 82.96 -27.78
N LEU A 139 -37.71 82.79 -26.53
CA LEU A 139 -36.79 82.63 -25.41
C LEU A 139 -36.21 81.21 -25.49
N GLU A 140 -34.88 81.12 -25.58
CA GLU A 140 -34.18 79.83 -25.59
C GLU A 140 -34.49 79.09 -24.27
N LYS A 141 -34.80 77.79 -24.40
CA LYS A 141 -35.11 76.94 -23.24
C LYS A 141 -33.89 76.83 -22.35
N SER A 142 -34.13 76.78 -21.05
CA SER A 142 -33.06 76.60 -20.05
C SER A 142 -32.44 75.19 -20.17
N ASP A 143 -31.17 75.02 -19.82
CA ASP A 143 -30.50 73.72 -19.83
C ASP A 143 -31.26 72.66 -19.00
N LEU A 144 -31.86 73.08 -17.87
CA LEU A 144 -32.71 72.21 -17.05
C LEU A 144 -34.00 71.78 -17.77
N GLU A 145 -34.58 72.65 -18.58
CA GLU A 145 -35.80 72.35 -19.35
C GLU A 145 -35.48 71.42 -20.52
N LEU A 146 -34.28 71.51 -21.09
CA LEU A 146 -33.80 70.57 -22.10
C LEU A 146 -33.54 69.18 -21.51
N GLU A 147 -32.91 69.10 -20.33
CA GLU A 147 -32.72 67.84 -19.60
C GLU A 147 -34.07 67.19 -19.25
N ASP A 148 -35.04 67.97 -18.78
CA ASP A 148 -36.39 67.47 -18.48
C ASP A 148 -37.12 66.98 -19.76
N GLU A 149 -36.95 67.66 -20.89
CA GLU A 149 -37.49 67.22 -22.18
C GLU A 149 -36.85 65.92 -22.68
N GLU A 150 -35.53 65.77 -22.52
CA GLU A 150 -34.80 64.54 -22.85
C GLU A 150 -35.24 63.37 -21.96
N LEU A 151 -35.38 63.62 -20.65
CA LEU A 151 -35.89 62.63 -19.70
C LEU A 151 -37.32 62.22 -20.03
N ALA A 152 -38.18 63.18 -20.35
CA ALA A 152 -39.55 62.92 -20.77
C ALA A 152 -39.58 62.12 -22.09
N ALA A 153 -38.76 62.48 -23.07
CA ALA A 153 -38.65 61.74 -24.34
C ALA A 153 -38.15 60.30 -24.13
N MET A 154 -37.15 60.10 -23.27
CA MET A 154 -36.65 58.79 -22.88
C MET A 154 -37.71 57.97 -22.15
N LEU A 155 -38.48 58.59 -21.26
CA LEU A 155 -39.60 57.96 -20.56
C LEU A 155 -40.69 57.53 -21.55
N HIS A 156 -41.07 58.41 -22.47
CA HIS A 156 -42.02 58.11 -23.54
C HIS A 156 -41.52 56.95 -24.42
N SER A 157 -40.27 56.98 -24.86
CA SER A 157 -39.68 55.90 -25.66
C SER A 157 -39.65 54.56 -24.89
N ASN A 158 -39.31 54.58 -23.61
CA ASN A 158 -39.31 53.38 -22.77
C ASN A 158 -40.74 52.85 -22.53
N ALA A 159 -41.71 53.75 -22.36
CA ALA A 159 -43.12 53.38 -22.25
C ALA A 159 -43.66 52.77 -23.55
N GLU A 160 -43.27 53.31 -24.71
CA GLU A 160 -43.60 52.74 -26.02
C GLU A 160 -42.97 51.37 -26.21
N LYS A 161 -41.68 51.20 -25.88
CA LYS A 161 -41.00 49.90 -25.90
C LYS A 161 -41.70 48.89 -24.99
N ALA A 162 -42.06 49.27 -23.77
CA ALA A 162 -42.78 48.39 -22.84
C ALA A 162 -44.16 47.98 -23.36
N LYS A 163 -44.88 48.89 -24.04
CA LYS A 163 -46.14 48.55 -24.72
C LYS A 163 -45.93 47.57 -25.87
N LEU A 164 -44.89 47.77 -26.69
CA LEU A 164 -44.54 46.87 -27.78
C LEU A 164 -44.15 45.47 -27.26
N GLU A 165 -43.36 45.42 -26.18
CA GLU A 165 -42.95 44.18 -25.52
C GLU A 165 -44.14 43.36 -25.00
N GLN A 166 -45.23 44.05 -24.65
CA GLN A 166 -46.44 43.42 -24.16
C GLN A 166 -47.30 42.79 -25.28
N SER A 167 -47.02 43.13 -26.55
CA SER A 167 -47.64 42.48 -27.71
C SER A 167 -47.31 40.99 -27.76
N ASP A 168 -48.31 40.15 -28.03
CA ASP A 168 -48.14 38.69 -28.02
C ASP A 168 -47.14 38.20 -29.08
N ALA A 169 -47.06 38.89 -30.22
CA ALA A 169 -46.05 38.59 -31.26
C ALA A 169 -44.62 38.86 -30.76
N VAL A 170 -44.40 39.95 -30.02
CA VAL A 170 -43.08 40.28 -29.45
C VAL A 170 -42.71 39.30 -28.34
N LYS A 171 -43.66 38.92 -27.49
CA LYS A 171 -43.46 37.85 -26.49
C LYS A 171 -43.08 36.51 -27.13
N GLN A 172 -43.71 36.14 -28.25
CA GLN A 172 -43.37 34.93 -28.98
C GLN A 172 -41.94 35.02 -29.57
N MET A 173 -41.56 36.16 -30.15
CA MET A 173 -40.19 36.39 -30.63
C MET A 173 -39.17 36.34 -29.49
N ASN A 174 -39.50 36.89 -28.33
CA ASN A 174 -38.67 36.80 -27.14
C ASN A 174 -38.52 35.36 -26.63
N GLN A 175 -39.59 34.56 -26.68
CA GLN A 175 -39.53 33.14 -26.37
C GLN A 175 -38.61 32.40 -27.34
N MET A 176 -38.69 32.68 -28.64
CA MET A 176 -37.80 32.10 -29.64
C MET A 176 -36.34 32.53 -29.46
N THR A 177 -36.12 33.81 -29.09
CA THR A 177 -34.79 34.33 -28.77
C THR A 177 -34.19 33.66 -27.55
N LEU A 178 -35.00 33.48 -26.49
CA LEU A 178 -34.57 32.76 -25.29
C LEU A 178 -34.24 31.30 -25.61
N TYR A 179 -35.10 30.64 -26.39
CA TYR A 179 -34.85 29.27 -26.84
C TYR A 179 -33.54 29.17 -27.62
N ALA A 180 -33.30 30.06 -28.59
CA ALA A 180 -32.06 30.11 -29.35
C ALA A 180 -30.83 30.26 -28.42
N LYS A 181 -30.87 31.18 -27.46
CA LYS A 181 -29.80 31.36 -26.45
C LYS A 181 -29.58 30.07 -25.64
N CYS A 182 -30.64 29.44 -25.17
CA CYS A 182 -30.55 28.21 -24.40
C CYS A 182 -29.98 27.04 -25.23
N VAL A 183 -30.38 26.91 -26.49
CA VAL A 183 -29.85 25.88 -27.40
C VAL A 183 -28.38 26.12 -27.69
N THR A 184 -27.96 27.36 -27.98
CA THR A 184 -26.54 27.67 -28.21
C THR A 184 -25.66 27.34 -27.00
N ILE A 185 -26.15 27.62 -25.79
CA ILE A 185 -25.43 27.29 -24.56
C ILE A 185 -25.40 25.78 -24.35
N ARG A 186 -26.52 25.09 -24.60
CA ARG A 186 -26.59 23.63 -24.51
C ARG A 186 -25.61 22.97 -25.47
N ASP A 187 -25.53 23.42 -26.71
CA ASP A 187 -24.64 22.84 -27.71
C ASP A 187 -23.17 23.04 -27.32
N ALA A 188 -22.82 24.23 -26.80
CA ALA A 188 -21.50 24.48 -26.23
C ALA A 188 -21.20 23.55 -25.03
N GLN A 189 -22.16 23.36 -24.11
CA GLN A 189 -22.02 22.45 -22.97
C GLN A 189 -21.89 20.98 -23.39
N LEU A 190 -22.59 20.57 -24.46
CA LEU A 190 -22.47 19.21 -24.99
C LEU A 190 -21.08 18.97 -25.58
N LEU A 191 -20.54 19.95 -26.32
CA LEU A 191 -19.16 19.89 -26.83
C LEU A 191 -18.14 19.86 -25.69
N GLU A 192 -18.29 20.73 -24.69
CA GLU A 192 -17.42 20.74 -23.50
C GLU A 192 -17.45 19.38 -22.78
N LYS A 193 -18.64 18.81 -22.57
CA LYS A 193 -18.79 17.50 -21.97
C LYS A 193 -18.11 16.40 -22.79
N GLN A 194 -18.20 16.45 -24.12
CA GLN A 194 -17.50 15.50 -24.99
C GLN A 194 -15.98 15.64 -24.87
N MET A 195 -15.46 16.87 -24.79
CA MET A 195 -14.03 17.11 -24.58
C MET A 195 -13.57 16.58 -23.22
N ILE A 196 -14.31 16.83 -22.15
CA ILE A 196 -14.02 16.31 -20.80
C ILE A 196 -13.97 14.77 -20.81
N ILE A 197 -14.94 14.12 -21.44
CA ILE A 197 -14.97 12.64 -21.54
C ILE A 197 -13.75 12.14 -22.31
N LYS A 198 -13.38 12.80 -23.40
CA LYS A 198 -12.21 12.42 -24.20
C LYS A 198 -10.91 12.57 -23.40
N ASP A 199 -10.74 13.68 -22.69
CA ASP A 199 -9.57 13.93 -21.85
C ASP A 199 -9.48 12.91 -20.70
N GLN A 200 -10.62 12.56 -20.08
CA GLN A 200 -10.69 11.50 -19.07
C GLN A 200 -10.26 10.15 -19.65
N GLN A 201 -10.75 9.79 -20.84
CA GLN A 201 -10.33 8.55 -21.51
C GLN A 201 -8.84 8.55 -21.85
N GLU A 202 -8.27 9.68 -22.26
CA GLU A 202 -6.83 9.79 -22.49
C GLU A 202 -6.03 9.62 -21.20
N GLN A 203 -6.46 10.25 -20.10
CA GLN A 203 -5.85 10.07 -18.78
C GLN A 203 -5.95 8.62 -18.28
N GLU A 204 -7.11 7.98 -18.45
CA GLU A 204 -7.29 6.55 -18.13
C GLU A 204 -6.32 5.68 -18.93
N ARG A 205 -6.18 5.91 -20.24
CA ARG A 205 -5.21 5.19 -21.08
C ARG A 205 -3.77 5.42 -20.62
N GLU A 206 -3.41 6.65 -20.24
CA GLU A 206 -2.07 6.92 -19.70
C GLU A 206 -1.83 6.20 -18.38
N PHE A 207 -2.85 6.14 -17.51
CA PHE A 207 -2.79 5.41 -16.25
C PHE A 207 -2.66 3.90 -16.48
N GLU A 208 -3.44 3.32 -17.39
CA GLU A 208 -3.33 1.92 -17.81
C GLU A 208 -1.93 1.60 -18.31
N ARG A 209 -1.34 2.44 -19.17
CA ARG A 209 0.06 2.28 -19.63
C ARG A 209 1.06 2.31 -18.49
N LYS A 210 0.89 3.20 -17.50
CA LYS A 210 1.77 3.27 -16.32
C LYS A 210 1.64 2.02 -15.46
N ILE A 211 0.41 1.52 -15.25
CA ILE A 211 0.18 0.27 -14.51
C ILE A 211 0.83 -0.91 -15.24
N GLU A 212 0.67 -1.00 -16.55
CA GLU A 212 1.24 -2.09 -17.34
C GLU A 212 2.78 -2.05 -17.33
N ALA A 213 3.36 -0.85 -17.38
CA ALA A 213 4.81 -0.67 -17.22
C ALA A 213 5.28 -1.15 -15.84
N GLU A 214 4.59 -0.79 -14.75
CA GLU A 214 4.93 -1.26 -13.40
C GLU A 214 4.77 -2.78 -13.25
N ARG A 215 3.69 -3.35 -13.80
CA ARG A 215 3.50 -4.80 -13.87
C ARG A 215 4.68 -5.47 -14.59
N ASN A 216 5.09 -4.96 -15.75
CA ASN A 216 6.19 -5.51 -16.53
C ASN A 216 7.53 -5.39 -15.77
N LYS A 217 7.77 -4.30 -15.05
CA LYS A 217 8.94 -4.17 -14.16
C LYS A 217 8.91 -5.22 -13.05
N ALA A 218 7.75 -5.45 -12.42
CA ALA A 218 7.61 -6.46 -11.37
C ALA A 218 7.88 -7.88 -11.91
N ILE A 219 7.40 -8.20 -13.10
CA ILE A 219 7.67 -9.47 -13.78
C ILE A 219 9.18 -9.61 -14.05
N ARG A 220 9.83 -8.60 -14.63
CA ARG A 220 11.28 -8.61 -14.88
C ARG A 220 12.10 -8.84 -13.62
N LEU A 221 11.77 -8.14 -12.52
CA LEU A 221 12.44 -8.32 -11.23
C LEU A 221 12.25 -9.75 -10.68
N ALA A 222 11.08 -10.36 -10.89
CA ALA A 222 10.84 -11.75 -10.50
C ALA A 222 11.65 -12.73 -11.37
N GLU A 223 11.69 -12.51 -12.69
CA GLU A 223 12.50 -13.30 -13.62
C GLU A 223 13.99 -13.23 -13.28
N GLU A 224 14.52 -12.03 -13.00
CA GLU A 224 15.91 -11.82 -12.58
C GLU A 224 16.24 -12.62 -11.30
N ARG A 225 15.33 -12.61 -10.31
CA ARG A 225 15.50 -13.42 -9.08
C ARG A 225 15.50 -14.92 -9.37
N GLU A 226 14.64 -15.39 -10.27
CA GLU A 226 14.63 -16.82 -10.64
C GLU A 226 15.89 -17.22 -11.42
N VAL A 227 16.41 -16.35 -12.29
CA VAL A 227 17.70 -16.56 -12.96
C VAL A 227 18.83 -16.64 -11.94
N GLN A 228 18.88 -15.73 -10.96
CA GLN A 228 19.88 -15.76 -9.89
C GLN A 228 19.82 -17.07 -9.10
N LYS A 229 18.63 -17.49 -8.64
CA LYS A 229 18.46 -18.78 -7.96
C LYS A 229 18.88 -19.96 -8.83
N LYS A 230 18.58 -19.92 -10.13
CA LYS A 230 19.00 -20.98 -11.08
C LYS A 230 20.52 -21.02 -11.22
N GLN A 231 21.19 -19.87 -11.29
CA GLN A 231 22.65 -19.80 -11.32
C GLN A 231 23.27 -20.32 -10.02
N GLU A 232 22.70 -19.99 -8.87
CA GLU A 232 23.15 -20.53 -7.58
C GLU A 232 22.99 -22.05 -7.51
N ARG A 233 21.86 -22.59 -7.99
CA ARG A 233 21.65 -24.05 -8.10
C ARG A 233 22.68 -24.71 -9.03
N LEU A 234 22.98 -24.09 -10.17
CA LEU A 234 24.00 -24.58 -11.10
C LEU A 234 25.40 -24.56 -10.47
N ARG A 235 25.76 -23.49 -9.77
CA ARG A 235 27.03 -23.41 -9.02
C ARG A 235 27.09 -24.47 -7.91
N GLY A 236 26.00 -24.65 -7.16
CA GLY A 236 25.90 -25.71 -6.16
C GLY A 236 26.05 -27.11 -6.76
N ALA A 237 25.40 -27.37 -7.90
CA ALA A 237 25.53 -28.64 -8.62
C ALA A 237 26.96 -28.87 -9.13
N GLN A 238 27.63 -27.84 -9.65
CA GLN A 238 29.03 -27.92 -10.07
C GLN A 238 29.95 -28.25 -8.90
N ILE A 239 29.78 -27.62 -7.74
CA ILE A 239 30.57 -27.91 -6.55
C ILE A 239 30.40 -29.38 -6.13
N ILE A 240 29.16 -29.88 -6.10
CA ILE A 240 28.88 -31.29 -5.76
C ILE A 240 29.51 -32.23 -6.80
N GLN A 241 29.44 -31.90 -8.08
CA GLN A 241 30.06 -32.69 -9.13
C GLN A 241 31.59 -32.75 -8.94
N THR A 242 32.22 -31.63 -8.63
CA THR A 242 33.65 -31.57 -8.31
C THR A 242 33.99 -32.39 -7.06
N GLN A 243 33.15 -32.33 -6.01
CA GLN A 243 33.34 -33.15 -4.80
C GLN A 243 33.21 -34.65 -5.07
N ILE A 244 32.27 -35.06 -5.92
CA ILE A 244 32.11 -36.45 -6.34
C ILE A 244 33.35 -36.90 -7.12
N GLN A 245 33.83 -36.07 -8.05
CA GLN A 245 35.06 -36.37 -8.80
C GLN A 245 36.29 -36.48 -7.90
N GLN A 246 36.42 -35.59 -6.91
CA GLN A 246 37.52 -35.64 -5.93
C GLN A 246 37.46 -36.93 -5.10
N ARG A 247 36.29 -37.30 -4.58
CA ARG A 247 36.11 -38.56 -3.84
C ARG A 247 36.36 -39.79 -4.69
N GLU A 248 35.95 -39.76 -5.96
CA GLU A 248 36.22 -40.86 -6.90
C GLU A 248 37.73 -41.00 -7.14
N GLN A 249 38.44 -39.89 -7.32
CA GLN A 249 39.90 -39.90 -7.44
C GLN A 249 40.59 -40.41 -6.17
N GLU A 250 40.12 -40.00 -4.99
CA GLU A 250 40.62 -40.52 -3.71
C GLU A 250 40.40 -42.03 -3.60
N ARG A 251 39.20 -42.52 -3.93
CA ARG A 251 38.91 -43.96 -3.97
C ARG A 251 39.82 -44.71 -4.92
N ILE A 252 40.10 -44.16 -6.10
CA ILE A 252 41.03 -44.77 -7.07
C ILE A 252 42.44 -44.81 -6.47
N ARG A 253 42.93 -43.72 -5.87
CA ARG A 253 44.26 -43.70 -5.22
C ARG A 253 44.37 -44.70 -4.07
N GLU A 254 43.31 -44.85 -3.27
CA GLU A 254 43.26 -45.84 -2.19
C GLU A 254 43.30 -47.27 -2.75
N MET A 255 42.58 -47.56 -3.83
CA MET A 255 42.66 -48.85 -4.50
C MET A 255 44.06 -49.11 -5.07
N GLU A 256 44.68 -48.12 -5.73
CA GLU A 256 46.06 -48.21 -6.21
C GLU A 256 47.06 -48.45 -5.07
N GLN A 257 46.88 -47.80 -3.91
CA GLN A 257 47.70 -48.04 -2.72
C GLN A 257 47.53 -49.46 -2.17
N LEU A 258 46.30 -49.95 -2.06
CA LEU A 258 46.01 -51.32 -1.63
C LEU A 258 46.60 -52.35 -2.60
N ASP A 259 46.54 -52.09 -3.91
CA ASP A 259 47.14 -52.97 -4.91
C ASP A 259 48.66 -52.96 -4.83
N MET A 260 49.30 -51.80 -4.62
CA MET A 260 50.74 -51.71 -4.37
C MET A 260 51.15 -52.45 -3.08
N GLU A 261 50.40 -52.30 -1.99
CA GLU A 261 50.64 -53.02 -0.74
C GLU A 261 50.44 -54.54 -0.93
N ARG A 262 49.41 -54.94 -1.66
CA ARG A 262 49.15 -56.34 -2.01
C ARG A 262 50.30 -56.93 -2.83
N GLU A 263 50.77 -56.23 -3.84
CA GLU A 263 51.94 -56.66 -4.63
C GLU A 263 53.21 -56.74 -3.78
N ALA A 264 53.44 -55.77 -2.89
CA ALA A 264 54.57 -55.80 -1.97
C ALA A 264 54.49 -56.98 -0.98
N MET A 265 53.29 -57.31 -0.49
CA MET A 265 53.05 -58.48 0.37
C MET A 265 53.27 -59.79 -0.37
N LEU A 266 52.82 -59.88 -1.63
CA LEU A 266 53.07 -61.06 -2.48
C LEU A 266 54.56 -61.26 -2.73
N LYS A 267 55.32 -60.20 -3.06
CA LYS A 267 56.78 -60.28 -3.22
C LYS A 267 57.47 -60.74 -1.94
N LYS A 268 57.10 -60.18 -0.78
CA LYS A 268 57.63 -60.64 0.52
C LYS A 268 57.28 -62.10 0.82
N ALA A 269 56.07 -62.54 0.46
CA ALA A 269 55.67 -63.95 0.63
C ALA A 269 56.48 -64.89 -0.29
N GLU A 270 56.77 -64.46 -1.52
CA GLU A 270 57.65 -65.20 -2.42
C GLU A 270 59.10 -65.25 -1.91
N GLU A 271 59.63 -64.16 -1.39
CA GLU A 271 60.96 -64.10 -0.76
C GLU A 271 61.05 -65.04 0.46
N ILE A 272 60.04 -65.03 1.35
CA ILE A 272 59.98 -65.95 2.49
C ILE A 272 59.93 -67.40 2.02
N ARG A 273 59.11 -67.70 1.00
CA ARG A 273 59.00 -69.04 0.43
C ARG A 273 60.32 -69.51 -0.18
N GLN A 274 61.05 -68.63 -0.86
CA GLN A 274 62.38 -68.93 -1.40
C GLN A 274 63.39 -69.20 -0.28
N GLN A 275 63.40 -68.36 0.77
CA GLN A 275 64.27 -68.57 1.94
C GLN A 275 63.94 -69.87 2.69
N GLU A 276 62.68 -70.25 2.81
CA GLU A 276 62.28 -71.54 3.40
C GLU A 276 62.74 -72.72 2.54
N MET A 277 62.58 -72.63 1.22
CA MET A 277 63.08 -73.65 0.29
C MET A 277 64.60 -73.81 0.35
N GLU A 278 65.35 -72.70 0.45
CA GLU A 278 66.81 -72.72 0.62
C GLU A 278 67.21 -73.35 1.96
N ARG A 279 66.57 -72.95 3.07
CA ARG A 279 66.81 -73.54 4.40
C ARG A 279 66.47 -75.03 4.45
N GLU A 280 65.40 -75.46 3.79
CA GLU A 280 65.08 -76.89 3.67
C GLU A 280 66.11 -77.65 2.82
N ALA A 281 66.60 -77.05 1.73
CA ALA A 281 67.65 -77.65 0.92
C ALA A 281 68.98 -77.77 1.69
N GLU A 282 69.34 -76.75 2.47
CA GLU A 282 70.50 -76.78 3.38
C GLU A 282 70.35 -77.85 4.45
N ARG A 283 69.17 -77.95 5.10
CA ARG A 283 68.87 -79.02 6.06
C ARG A 283 68.98 -80.41 5.43
N LYS A 284 68.49 -80.59 4.21
CA LYS A 284 68.61 -81.85 3.47
C LYS A 284 70.07 -82.18 3.14
N ARG A 285 70.87 -81.20 2.72
CA ARG A 285 72.32 -81.38 2.48
C ARG A 285 73.06 -81.76 3.76
N ALA A 286 72.85 -81.01 4.85
CA ALA A 286 73.45 -81.31 6.15
C ALA A 286 73.03 -82.69 6.69
N ALA A 287 71.76 -83.08 6.51
CA ALA A 287 71.29 -84.41 6.87
C ALA A 287 71.93 -85.52 6.01
N GLN A 288 72.15 -85.28 4.72
CA GLN A 288 72.85 -86.23 3.84
C GLN A 288 74.33 -86.37 4.21
N GLU A 289 75.00 -85.27 4.54
CA GLU A 289 76.39 -85.27 5.02
C GLU A 289 76.53 -86.04 6.34
N MET A 290 75.65 -85.76 7.32
CA MET A 290 75.59 -86.50 8.59
C MET A 290 75.31 -88.00 8.37
N LEU A 291 74.42 -88.34 7.44
CA LEU A 291 74.11 -89.75 7.12
C LEU A 291 75.30 -90.44 6.44
N ALA A 292 76.03 -89.74 5.58
CA ALA A 292 77.24 -90.27 4.93
C ALA A 292 78.36 -90.51 5.94
N GLU A 293 78.56 -89.60 6.89
CA GLU A 293 79.52 -89.73 7.99
C GLU A 293 79.15 -90.91 8.91
N ALA A 294 77.87 -91.04 9.29
CA ALA A 294 77.38 -92.18 10.06
C ALA A 294 77.53 -93.52 9.31
N ALA A 295 77.34 -93.52 7.98
CA ALA A 295 77.54 -94.70 7.15
C ALA A 295 79.02 -95.10 7.06
N GLN A 296 79.94 -94.13 7.00
CA GLN A 296 81.39 -94.39 7.07
C GLN A 296 81.80 -94.94 8.44
N ALA A 297 81.32 -94.33 9.54
CA ALA A 297 81.59 -94.81 10.89
C ALA A 297 81.02 -96.23 11.13
N ASN A 298 79.86 -96.55 10.57
CA ASN A 298 79.29 -97.90 10.62
C ASN A 298 80.09 -98.91 9.79
N LYS A 299 80.63 -98.52 8.63
CA LYS A 299 81.53 -99.39 7.84
C LYS A 299 82.82 -99.68 8.61
N GLU A 300 83.44 -98.68 9.22
CA GLU A 300 84.64 -98.86 10.04
C GLU A 300 84.38 -99.75 11.28
N GLN A 301 83.23 -99.56 11.95
CA GLN A 301 82.78 -100.44 13.04
C GLN A 301 82.58 -101.89 12.58
N LEU A 302 82.01 -102.10 11.39
CA LEU A 302 81.82 -103.43 10.83
C LEU A 302 83.16 -104.10 10.48
N GLU A 303 84.11 -103.35 9.91
CA GLU A 303 85.46 -103.85 9.63
C GLU A 303 86.22 -104.21 10.91
N ARG A 304 86.14 -103.38 11.95
CA ARG A 304 86.70 -103.71 13.29
C ARG A 304 86.07 -104.99 13.84
N LYS A 305 84.75 -105.17 13.73
CA LYS A 305 84.08 -106.42 14.14
C LYS A 305 84.52 -107.63 13.31
N ARG A 306 84.77 -107.46 12.00
CA ARG A 306 85.29 -108.55 11.14
C ARG A 306 86.71 -108.95 11.55
N GLN A 307 87.58 -107.99 11.84
CA GLN A 307 88.94 -108.27 12.31
C GLN A 307 88.93 -109.00 13.66
N MET A 308 88.05 -108.59 14.59
CA MET A 308 87.86 -109.30 15.86
C MET A 308 87.34 -110.73 15.66
N LYS A 309 86.41 -110.95 14.72
CA LYS A 309 85.94 -112.30 14.37
C LYS A 309 87.03 -113.18 13.76
N GLN A 310 87.86 -112.64 12.86
CA GLN A 310 88.97 -113.39 12.28
C GLN A 310 89.99 -113.81 13.35
N ALA A 311 90.29 -112.94 14.32
CA ALA A 311 91.12 -113.30 15.46
C ALA A 311 90.45 -114.39 16.35
N GLN A 312 89.13 -114.32 16.54
CA GLN A 312 88.37 -115.37 17.26
C GLN A 312 88.41 -116.71 16.52
N GLU A 313 88.21 -116.72 15.20
CA GLU A 313 88.27 -117.95 14.38
C GLU A 313 89.66 -118.59 14.41
N GLU A 314 90.74 -117.79 14.44
CA GLU A 314 92.11 -118.29 14.60
C GLU A 314 92.37 -118.90 15.99
N GLU A 315 91.78 -118.34 17.05
CA GLU A 315 91.84 -118.92 18.40
C GLU A 315 90.94 -120.16 18.52
N GLU A 316 89.77 -120.17 17.90
CA GLU A 316 88.86 -121.33 17.83
C GLU A 316 89.49 -122.49 17.06
N MET A 317 90.24 -122.24 15.98
CA MET A 317 91.01 -123.27 15.27
C MET A 317 92.12 -123.89 16.14
N ARG A 318 92.75 -123.11 17.04
CA ARG A 318 93.73 -123.64 18.02
C ARG A 318 93.05 -124.45 19.13
N ILE A 319 91.86 -124.03 19.56
CA ILE A 319 91.06 -124.75 20.56
C ILE A 319 90.47 -126.05 19.98
N ALA A 320 90.02 -126.05 18.72
CA ALA A 320 89.48 -127.23 18.03
C ALA A 320 90.54 -128.32 17.84
N ALA A 321 91.80 -127.96 17.55
CA ALA A 321 92.90 -128.90 17.48
C ALA A 321 93.20 -129.58 18.84
N TYR A 322 93.05 -128.85 19.94
CA TYR A 322 93.23 -129.36 21.32
C TYR A 322 92.05 -130.21 21.81
N ILE A 323 90.82 -129.89 21.38
CA ILE A 323 89.59 -130.61 21.75
C ILE A 323 89.42 -131.91 20.94
N ALA A 324 89.81 -131.95 19.66
CA ALA A 324 89.77 -133.18 18.85
C ALA A 324 90.69 -134.31 19.38
N GLU A 325 91.77 -133.95 20.08
CA GLU A 325 92.70 -134.89 20.71
C GLU A 325 92.18 -135.40 22.08
N ARG A 326 91.30 -134.62 22.73
CA ARG A 326 90.67 -134.95 24.02
C ARG A 326 89.36 -135.74 23.88
N ASP A 327 88.50 -135.37 22.93
CA ASP A 327 87.17 -135.95 22.73
C ASP A 327 87.22 -137.40 22.21
N ARG A 328 88.30 -137.78 21.54
CA ARG A 328 88.59 -139.18 21.16
C ARG A 328 88.78 -140.13 22.36
N LYS A 329 88.96 -139.57 23.56
CA LYS A 329 89.20 -140.27 24.84
C LYS A 329 88.02 -140.13 25.82
N GLU A 330 86.96 -139.40 25.45
CA GLU A 330 85.83 -139.04 26.30
C GLU A 330 84.47 -139.53 25.75
N GLN A 331 84.37 -139.80 24.44
CA GLN A 331 83.21 -140.42 23.80
C GLN A 331 82.82 -141.81 24.37
N GLU A 332 83.78 -142.57 24.91
CA GLU A 332 83.50 -143.86 25.56
C GLU A 332 82.87 -143.72 26.97
N ARG A 333 82.81 -142.50 27.54
CA ARG A 333 82.31 -142.23 28.91
C ARG A 333 80.95 -141.52 28.94
N GLN A 334 80.46 -141.02 27.80
CA GLN A 334 79.32 -140.09 27.72
C GLN A 334 77.99 -140.73 27.29
N GLU A 335 78.00 -141.92 26.68
CA GLU A 335 76.76 -142.64 26.35
C GLU A 335 76.01 -143.13 27.61
N GLU A 336 76.66 -143.16 28.77
CA GLU A 336 76.08 -143.67 30.03
C GLU A 336 75.32 -142.61 30.86
N LEU A 337 75.51 -141.31 30.63
CA LEU A 337 74.94 -140.23 31.48
C LEU A 337 73.74 -139.49 30.88
N GLU A 338 73.47 -139.60 29.57
CA GLU A 338 72.39 -138.87 28.90
C GLU A 338 70.98 -139.47 29.09
N ALA A 339 70.86 -140.64 29.72
CA ALA A 339 69.57 -141.24 30.07
C ALA A 339 68.91 -140.60 31.32
N GLU A 340 69.67 -139.91 32.17
CA GLU A 340 69.17 -139.47 33.49
C GLU A 340 68.61 -138.02 33.51
N HIS A 341 69.04 -137.15 32.59
CA HIS A 341 68.67 -135.71 32.59
C HIS A 341 67.30 -135.38 31.99
N ARG A 342 66.65 -136.33 31.30
CA ARG A 342 65.31 -136.13 30.69
C ARG A 342 64.15 -136.12 31.70
N ARG A 343 64.39 -136.39 32.98
CA ARG A 343 63.35 -136.46 34.04
C ARG A 343 63.13 -135.19 34.87
N LYS A 344 63.93 -134.12 34.72
CA LYS A 344 63.88 -132.94 35.62
C LYS A 344 63.50 -131.61 34.93
N ALA A 345 62.77 -131.66 33.82
CA ALA A 345 62.39 -130.48 33.04
C ALA A 345 60.99 -129.90 33.36
N GLU A 346 60.22 -130.48 34.28
CA GLU A 346 58.82 -130.09 34.55
C GLU A 346 58.62 -129.10 35.72
N GLU A 347 59.66 -128.65 36.44
CA GLU A 347 59.50 -127.77 37.60
C GLU A 347 59.66 -126.24 37.34
N VAL A 348 59.97 -125.80 36.11
CA VAL A 348 60.29 -124.38 35.83
C VAL A 348 59.08 -123.55 35.31
N ALA A 349 57.86 -124.11 35.33
CA ALA A 349 56.64 -123.40 34.93
C ALA A 349 56.03 -122.48 36.01
N ARG A 350 56.53 -122.53 37.26
CA ARG A 350 55.93 -121.83 38.42
C ARG A 350 56.39 -120.37 38.64
N LEU A 351 57.40 -119.89 37.91
CA LEU A 351 58.04 -118.58 38.11
C LEU A 351 57.67 -117.49 37.09
N ARG A 352 56.57 -117.65 36.34
CA ARG A 352 56.06 -116.61 35.40
C ARG A 352 54.82 -115.85 35.90
N ALA A 353 54.21 -116.28 37.01
CA ALA A 353 52.96 -115.71 37.52
C ALA A 353 53.15 -114.52 38.50
N MET A 354 54.39 -114.08 38.77
CA MET A 354 54.68 -113.09 39.81
C MET A 354 54.95 -111.65 39.29
N GLN A 355 54.98 -111.43 37.97
CA GLN A 355 55.46 -110.17 37.38
C GLN A 355 54.38 -109.26 36.79
N GLU A 356 53.11 -109.70 36.69
CA GLU A 356 52.02 -108.93 36.07
C GLU A 356 51.34 -107.92 37.02
N LYS A 357 51.83 -107.81 38.26
CA LYS A 357 51.26 -106.93 39.30
C LYS A 357 51.99 -105.59 39.49
N GLN A 358 52.89 -105.21 38.56
CA GLN A 358 53.66 -103.96 38.66
C GLN A 358 53.30 -102.88 37.63
N ASN A 359 52.40 -103.13 36.67
CA ASN A 359 52.03 -102.14 35.64
C ASN A 359 50.60 -101.60 35.78
N ASP A 360 50.24 -101.08 36.95
CA ASP A 360 49.02 -100.26 37.10
C ASP A 360 49.16 -99.20 38.21
N ARG A 361 50.06 -98.23 37.98
CA ARG A 361 50.21 -97.02 38.82
C ARG A 361 50.39 -95.71 38.05
N ALA A 362 50.15 -95.71 36.73
CA ALA A 362 50.31 -94.51 35.89
C ALA A 362 48.99 -93.83 35.49
N ALA A 363 47.82 -94.43 35.76
CA ALA A 363 46.52 -93.93 35.31
C ALA A 363 45.77 -93.04 36.33
N GLU A 364 46.32 -92.78 37.52
CA GLU A 364 45.56 -92.16 38.62
C GLU A 364 45.86 -90.66 38.86
N MET A 365 46.90 -90.09 38.25
CA MET A 365 47.29 -88.68 38.49
C MET A 365 46.79 -87.68 37.44
N ASP A 366 46.09 -88.12 36.39
CA ASP A 366 45.52 -87.23 35.36
C ASP A 366 44.03 -86.91 35.57
N ALA A 367 43.36 -87.62 36.49
CA ALA A 367 41.94 -87.43 36.79
C ALA A 367 41.63 -86.20 37.68
N LEU A 368 42.63 -85.57 38.30
CA LEU A 368 42.45 -84.45 39.25
C LEU A 368 42.80 -83.06 38.70
N ARG A 369 43.35 -82.96 37.47
CA ARG A 369 43.62 -81.68 36.80
C ARG A 369 42.45 -81.22 35.90
N ALA A 370 41.67 -82.16 35.37
CA ALA A 370 40.52 -81.90 34.50
C ALA A 370 39.31 -81.26 35.23
N LYS A 371 39.13 -81.52 36.53
CA LYS A 371 37.96 -81.04 37.31
C LYS A 371 37.99 -79.54 37.66
N ARG A 372 39.17 -78.92 37.80
CA ARG A 372 39.28 -77.47 38.09
C ARG A 372 39.21 -76.60 36.83
N ALA A 373 39.70 -77.09 35.70
CA ALA A 373 39.65 -76.37 34.41
C ALA A 373 38.22 -76.23 33.87
N ALA A 374 37.33 -77.17 34.19
CA ALA A 374 35.92 -77.13 33.80
C ALA A 374 35.09 -76.09 34.60
N GLU A 375 35.38 -75.88 35.90
CA GLU A 375 34.63 -74.96 36.77
C GLU A 375 34.98 -73.47 36.56
N ASP A 376 36.23 -73.16 36.17
CA ASP A 376 36.65 -71.78 35.87
C ASP A 376 36.20 -71.31 34.48
N TYR A 377 36.10 -72.24 33.52
CA TYR A 377 35.51 -71.99 32.21
C TYR A 377 33.99 -71.70 32.32
N GLU A 378 33.29 -72.40 33.21
CA GLU A 378 31.86 -72.21 33.41
C GLU A 378 31.50 -70.90 34.16
N ARG A 379 32.34 -70.46 35.11
CA ARG A 379 32.17 -69.18 35.81
C ARG A 379 32.41 -67.97 34.90
N SER A 380 33.49 -68.01 34.11
CA SER A 380 33.81 -66.94 33.16
C SER A 380 32.80 -66.84 31.99
N TRP A 381 32.21 -67.96 31.58
CA TRP A 381 31.15 -67.98 30.56
C TRP A 381 29.84 -67.33 31.06
N ARG A 382 29.38 -67.65 32.28
CA ARG A 382 28.17 -67.05 32.87
C ARG A 382 28.32 -65.56 33.18
N GLU A 383 29.51 -65.09 33.55
CA GLU A 383 29.76 -63.65 33.73
C GLU A 383 29.76 -62.88 32.42
N ARG A 384 30.30 -63.48 31.34
CA ARG A 384 30.29 -62.87 30.01
C ARG A 384 28.88 -62.80 29.42
N GLU A 385 28.06 -63.83 29.62
CA GLU A 385 26.65 -63.84 29.21
C GLU A 385 25.82 -62.80 29.98
N ARG A 386 26.01 -62.70 31.30
CA ARG A 386 25.36 -61.66 32.12
C ARG A 386 25.79 -60.24 31.73
N ALA A 387 27.08 -60.04 31.42
CA ALA A 387 27.58 -58.74 30.98
C ALA A 387 27.05 -58.35 29.59
N GLU A 388 26.94 -59.30 28.66
CA GLU A 388 26.34 -59.06 27.33
C GLU A 388 24.83 -58.83 27.41
N ALA A 389 24.11 -59.57 28.25
CA ALA A 389 22.68 -59.36 28.50
C ALA A 389 22.42 -57.98 29.13
N ALA A 390 23.22 -57.58 30.13
CA ALA A 390 23.11 -56.27 30.77
C ALA A 390 23.39 -55.11 29.78
N ARG A 391 24.38 -55.25 28.89
CA ARG A 391 24.65 -54.25 27.85
C ARG A 391 23.52 -54.15 26.83
N LYS A 392 22.95 -55.28 26.39
CA LYS A 392 21.78 -55.29 25.50
C LYS A 392 20.57 -54.65 26.17
N GLN A 393 20.36 -54.88 27.46
CA GLN A 393 19.25 -54.29 28.21
C GLN A 393 19.41 -52.77 28.37
N GLN A 394 20.62 -52.28 28.66
CA GLN A 394 20.90 -50.83 28.67
C GLN A 394 20.66 -50.18 27.30
N GLN A 395 21.11 -50.80 26.21
CA GLN A 395 20.86 -50.31 24.85
C GLN A 395 19.36 -50.25 24.52
N LEU A 396 18.58 -51.24 24.96
CA LEU A 396 17.13 -51.25 24.76
C LEU A 396 16.43 -50.16 25.60
N GLU A 397 16.86 -49.94 26.84
CA GLU A 397 16.34 -48.86 27.69
C GLU A 397 16.64 -47.47 27.11
N ASP A 398 17.84 -47.25 26.57
CA ASP A 398 18.21 -45.98 25.94
C ASP A 398 17.41 -45.74 24.64
N ILE A 399 17.17 -46.78 23.84
CA ILE A 399 16.29 -46.69 22.65
C ILE A 399 14.84 -46.39 23.07
N GLN A 400 14.34 -46.98 24.16
CA GLN A 400 13.00 -46.70 24.68
C GLN A 400 12.88 -45.26 25.18
N ARG A 401 13.86 -44.76 25.96
CA ARG A 401 13.89 -43.36 26.41
C ARG A 401 13.93 -42.38 25.24
N SER A 402 14.74 -42.65 24.22
CA SER A 402 14.81 -41.83 23.00
C SER A 402 13.49 -41.85 22.21
N ARG A 403 12.80 -42.99 22.14
CA ARG A 403 11.47 -43.09 21.52
C ARG A 403 10.41 -42.31 22.29
N ASP A 404 10.42 -42.38 23.62
CA ASP A 404 9.47 -41.66 24.47
C ASP A 404 9.71 -40.14 24.40
N GLU A 405 10.96 -39.70 24.37
CA GLU A 405 11.33 -38.29 24.16
C GLU A 405 10.89 -37.81 22.77
N MET A 406 11.12 -38.59 21.72
CA MET A 406 10.68 -38.28 20.36
C MET A 406 9.15 -38.23 20.27
N GLN A 407 8.43 -39.13 20.94
CA GLN A 407 6.96 -39.11 21.01
C GLN A 407 6.44 -37.87 21.75
N ARG A 408 7.07 -37.49 22.87
CA ARG A 408 6.72 -36.27 23.62
C ARG A 408 7.00 -35.00 22.82
N GLN A 409 8.15 -34.91 22.15
CA GLN A 409 8.48 -33.80 21.26
C GLN A 409 7.49 -33.72 20.10
N LYS A 410 7.15 -34.85 19.47
CA LYS A 410 6.16 -34.91 18.41
C LYS A 410 4.77 -34.48 18.90
N GLN A 411 4.35 -34.93 20.09
CA GLN A 411 3.09 -34.49 20.70
C GLN A 411 3.09 -32.99 21.02
N ALA A 412 4.18 -32.44 21.54
CA ALA A 412 4.30 -31.01 21.83
C ALA A 412 4.23 -30.14 20.57
N VAL A 413 4.90 -30.55 19.49
CA VAL A 413 4.83 -29.88 18.19
C VAL A 413 3.42 -29.97 17.62
N MET A 414 2.78 -31.14 17.68
CA MET A 414 1.39 -31.32 17.22
C MET A 414 0.40 -30.49 18.05
N SER A 415 0.59 -30.37 19.38
CA SER A 415 -0.28 -29.55 20.22
C SER A 415 -0.09 -28.06 19.95
N GLN A 416 1.15 -27.61 19.71
CA GLN A 416 1.43 -26.23 19.33
C GLN A 416 0.84 -25.91 17.96
N ALA A 417 0.97 -26.81 16.98
CA ALA A 417 0.35 -26.67 15.67
C ALA A 417 -1.18 -26.57 15.78
N ALA A 418 -1.82 -27.43 16.58
CA ALA A 418 -3.25 -27.39 16.82
C ALA A 418 -3.71 -26.12 17.56
N GLN A 419 -2.91 -25.57 18.47
CA GLN A 419 -3.19 -24.29 19.13
C GLN A 419 -3.10 -23.12 18.15
N MET A 420 -2.04 -23.08 17.33
CA MET A 420 -1.88 -22.07 16.29
C MET A 420 -3.03 -22.13 15.27
N GLU A 421 -3.45 -23.33 14.87
CA GLU A 421 -4.60 -23.52 13.98
C GLU A 421 -5.91 -23.05 14.62
N LYS A 422 -6.15 -23.34 15.90
CA LYS A 422 -7.31 -22.81 16.65
C LYS A 422 -7.29 -21.28 16.75
N GLU A 423 -6.14 -20.67 17.03
CA GLU A 423 -6.00 -19.22 17.08
C GLU A 423 -6.23 -18.57 15.72
N GLN A 424 -5.71 -19.17 14.64
CA GLN A 424 -5.97 -18.71 13.28
C GLN A 424 -7.45 -18.83 12.92
N PHE A 425 -8.07 -19.96 13.26
CA PHE A 425 -9.50 -20.18 13.06
C PHE A 425 -10.34 -19.15 13.84
N GLN A 426 -10.02 -18.87 15.10
CA GLN A 426 -10.68 -17.85 15.91
C GLN A 426 -10.53 -16.44 15.32
N LYS A 427 -9.34 -16.09 14.80
CA LYS A 427 -9.13 -14.81 14.10
C LYS A 427 -9.98 -14.72 12.83
N ILE A 428 -10.07 -15.80 12.05
CA ILE A 428 -10.93 -15.87 10.87
C ILE A 428 -12.40 -15.71 11.26
N LEU A 429 -12.83 -16.37 12.33
CA LEU A 429 -14.21 -16.28 12.86
C LEU A 429 -14.54 -14.86 13.31
N HIS A 430 -13.63 -14.21 14.03
CA HIS A 430 -13.80 -12.82 14.46
C HIS A 430 -13.86 -11.84 13.27
N ILE A 431 -13.06 -12.08 12.22
CA ILE A 431 -13.12 -11.31 10.98
C ILE A 431 -14.46 -11.54 10.28
N ALA A 432 -14.93 -12.79 10.19
CA ALA A 432 -16.22 -13.13 9.59
C ALA A 432 -17.40 -12.47 10.34
N GLU A 433 -17.42 -12.55 11.68
CA GLU A 433 -18.43 -11.89 12.51
C GLU A 433 -18.42 -10.37 12.36
N ASN A 434 -17.23 -9.74 12.29
CA ASN A 434 -17.13 -8.30 12.08
C ASN A 434 -17.57 -7.88 10.67
N MET A 435 -17.28 -8.72 9.66
CA MET A 435 -17.76 -8.51 8.29
C MET A 435 -19.28 -8.66 8.21
N GLU A 436 -19.85 -9.64 8.90
CA GLU A 436 -21.30 -9.85 8.98
C GLU A 436 -21.99 -8.69 9.71
N LYS A 437 -21.45 -8.24 10.86
CA LYS A 437 -21.97 -7.05 11.57
C LYS A 437 -21.94 -5.80 10.69
N LYS A 438 -20.86 -5.56 9.94
CA LYS A 438 -20.78 -4.45 8.99
C LYS A 438 -21.76 -4.60 7.83
N ALA A 439 -21.96 -5.81 7.30
CA ALA A 439 -22.93 -6.08 6.25
C ALA A 439 -24.36 -5.85 6.75
N ARG A 440 -24.67 -6.27 7.98
CA ARG A 440 -25.96 -6.05 8.63
C ARG A 440 -26.24 -4.57 8.89
N GLN A 441 -25.27 -3.82 9.43
CA GLN A 441 -25.38 -2.37 9.59
C GLN A 441 -25.57 -1.66 8.25
N ARG A 442 -24.92 -2.13 7.18
CA ARG A 442 -25.11 -1.60 5.84
C ARG A 442 -26.50 -1.92 5.28
N GLN A 443 -27.03 -3.12 5.53
CA GLN A 443 -28.40 -3.47 5.17
C GLN A 443 -29.41 -2.61 5.96
N GLU A 444 -29.25 -2.49 7.27
CA GLU A 444 -30.11 -1.65 8.12
C GLU A 444 -30.11 -0.18 7.64
N PHE A 445 -28.94 0.37 7.29
CA PHE A 445 -28.82 1.71 6.72
C PHE A 445 -29.52 1.84 5.34
N LEU A 446 -29.41 0.81 4.48
CA LEU A 446 -30.07 0.79 3.17
C LEU A 446 -31.59 0.67 3.32
N ASP A 447 -32.07 -0.14 4.27
CA ASP A 447 -33.48 -0.34 4.59
C ASP A 447 -34.11 0.90 5.23
N GLU A 448 -33.40 1.58 6.13
CA GLU A 448 -33.80 2.89 6.65
C GLU A 448 -33.88 3.93 5.53
N GLY A 449 -32.87 3.98 4.65
CA GLY A 449 -32.91 4.83 3.46
C GLY A 449 -34.06 4.49 2.50
N ALA A 450 -34.45 3.21 2.39
CA ALA A 450 -35.60 2.77 1.61
C ALA A 450 -36.94 3.18 2.25
N LYS A 451 -37.07 3.06 3.58
CA LYS A 451 -38.25 3.52 4.33
C LYS A 451 -38.46 5.03 4.20
N VAL A 452 -37.39 5.82 4.37
CA VAL A 452 -37.46 7.28 4.20
C VAL A 452 -37.90 7.65 2.77
N ARG A 453 -37.33 7.00 1.75
CA ARG A 453 -37.78 7.19 0.35
C ARG A 453 -39.24 6.81 0.14
N TYR A 454 -39.70 5.72 0.75
CA TYR A 454 -41.09 5.28 0.68
C TYR A 454 -42.04 6.28 1.35
N GLU A 455 -41.68 6.85 2.50
CA GLU A 455 -42.47 7.86 3.20
C GLU A 455 -42.55 9.17 2.40
N ILE A 456 -41.43 9.63 1.83
CA ILE A 456 -41.38 10.80 0.94
C ILE A 456 -42.28 10.59 -0.28
N GLU A 457 -42.21 9.43 -0.93
CA GLU A 457 -43.04 9.12 -2.11
C GLU A 457 -44.53 9.03 -1.74
N LYS A 458 -44.85 8.49 -0.55
CA LYS A 458 -46.23 8.41 -0.05
C LYS A 458 -46.81 9.79 0.23
N GLU A 459 -46.04 10.69 0.83
CA GLU A 459 -46.48 12.07 1.04
C GLU A 459 -46.60 12.85 -0.27
N ARG A 460 -45.67 12.63 -1.21
CA ARG A 460 -45.77 13.18 -2.56
C ARG A 460 -47.06 12.74 -3.26
N MET A 461 -47.40 11.44 -3.20
CA MET A 461 -48.65 10.91 -3.75
C MET A 461 -49.90 11.48 -3.06
N ARG A 462 -49.85 11.72 -1.74
CA ARG A 462 -50.92 12.40 -1.00
C ARG A 462 -51.15 13.82 -1.50
N ILE A 463 -50.08 14.61 -1.63
CA ILE A 463 -50.15 16.00 -2.08
C ILE A 463 -50.60 16.06 -3.54
N GLU A 464 -50.14 15.15 -4.40
CA GLU A 464 -50.60 15.06 -5.79
C GLU A 464 -52.09 14.72 -5.87
N LYS A 465 -52.59 13.84 -4.99
CA LYS A 465 -54.01 13.50 -4.89
C LYS A 465 -54.87 14.69 -4.43
N ILE A 466 -54.38 15.46 -3.46
CA ILE A 466 -55.03 16.71 -3.02
C ILE A 466 -55.07 17.74 -4.15
N LYS A 467 -53.96 17.90 -4.89
CA LYS A 467 -53.88 18.76 -6.07
C LYS A 467 -54.89 18.35 -7.14
N GLN A 468 -55.00 17.06 -7.45
CA GLN A 468 -55.99 16.56 -8.41
C GLN A 468 -57.44 16.79 -7.95
N ASN A 469 -57.74 16.59 -6.67
CA ASN A 469 -59.07 16.86 -6.14
C ASN A 469 -59.42 18.36 -6.22
N LYS A 470 -58.50 19.26 -5.84
CA LYS A 470 -58.70 20.71 -5.99
C LYS A 470 -58.90 21.13 -7.45
N ILE A 471 -58.17 20.53 -8.38
CA ILE A 471 -58.37 20.77 -9.82
C ILE A 471 -59.77 20.30 -10.26
N LYS A 472 -60.24 19.14 -9.78
CA LYS A 472 -61.60 18.66 -10.06
C LYS A 472 -62.67 19.58 -9.48
N ASP A 473 -62.52 20.00 -8.22
CA ASP A 473 -63.47 20.89 -7.54
C ASP A 473 -63.61 22.23 -8.27
N LEU A 474 -62.47 22.81 -8.70
CA LEU A 474 -62.43 24.04 -9.50
C LEU A 474 -63.07 23.87 -10.89
N LYS A 475 -62.95 22.69 -11.51
CA LYS A 475 -63.66 22.37 -12.77
C LYS A 475 -65.17 22.28 -12.55
N THR A 476 -65.63 21.65 -11.47
CA THR A 476 -67.07 21.61 -11.13
C THR A 476 -67.66 22.98 -10.78
N LEU A 477 -66.84 23.90 -10.26
CA LEU A 477 -67.22 25.30 -9.99
C LEU A 477 -67.24 26.17 -11.26
N GLY A 478 -66.96 25.61 -12.44
CA GLY A 478 -67.04 26.32 -13.72
C GLY A 478 -65.85 27.24 -14.02
N VAL A 479 -64.71 27.05 -13.36
CA VAL A 479 -63.50 27.84 -13.62
C VAL A 479 -62.91 27.44 -14.99
N PRO A 480 -62.68 28.38 -15.92
CA PRO A 480 -62.10 28.09 -17.23
C PRO A 480 -60.68 27.50 -17.13
N ASP A 481 -60.37 26.51 -17.98
CA ASP A 481 -59.10 25.75 -17.98
C ASP A 481 -57.83 26.63 -18.07
N LYS A 482 -57.95 27.85 -18.63
CA LYS A 482 -56.85 28.84 -18.70
C LYS A 482 -56.27 29.18 -17.31
N TYR A 483 -57.10 29.20 -16.27
CA TYR A 483 -56.68 29.53 -14.90
C TYR A 483 -56.25 28.29 -14.09
N LEU A 484 -56.56 27.09 -14.57
CA LEU A 484 -56.16 25.81 -13.96
C LEU A 484 -54.73 25.38 -14.34
N ALA A 485 -54.25 25.83 -15.51
CA ALA A 485 -52.93 25.46 -16.04
C ALA A 485 -51.76 25.77 -15.10
N GLN A 486 -51.84 26.88 -14.33
CA GLN A 486 -50.80 27.22 -13.35
C GLN A 486 -50.78 26.22 -12.19
N LEU A 487 -51.95 25.89 -11.63
CA LEU A 487 -52.07 24.92 -10.53
C LEU A 487 -51.67 23.50 -10.95
N GLN A 488 -51.96 23.14 -12.20
CA GLN A 488 -51.62 21.84 -12.79
C GLN A 488 -50.09 21.67 -12.96
N ASN A 489 -49.39 22.77 -13.23
CA ASN A 489 -47.93 22.81 -13.43
C ASN A 489 -47.12 23.07 -12.15
N VAL A 490 -47.77 23.30 -11.00
CA VAL A 490 -47.05 23.37 -9.71
C VAL A 490 -46.38 22.03 -9.44
N LYS A 491 -45.05 22.05 -9.31
CA LYS A 491 -44.24 20.89 -8.91
C LYS A 491 -44.41 20.64 -7.42
N VAL A 492 -44.80 19.42 -7.08
CA VAL A 492 -44.86 18.97 -5.69
C VAL A 492 -43.43 18.64 -5.24
N ASN A 493 -42.87 19.54 -4.44
CA ASN A 493 -41.61 19.29 -3.74
C ASN A 493 -41.95 18.86 -2.32
N VAL A 494 -41.48 17.68 -1.93
CA VAL A 494 -41.55 17.18 -0.55
C VAL A 494 -40.10 17.12 -0.07
N SER A 495 -39.80 17.83 1.02
CA SER A 495 -38.46 17.87 1.61
C SER A 495 -38.12 16.59 2.35
#